data_AF-A0A922IZL9-F1
#
_entry.id   AF-A0A922IZL9-F1
#
_cell.length_a   1.000
_cell.length_b   1.000
_cell.length_c   1.000
_cell.angle_alpha   90.00
_cell.angle_beta   90.00
_cell.angle_gamma   90.00
#
_symmetry.space_group_name_H-M   'P 1'
#
loop_
_entity.id
_entity.type
_entity.pdbx_description
1 polymer ?
#
loop_
_entity_poly.entity_id
_entity_poly.type
_entity_poly.pdbx_seq_one_letter_code
_entity_poly.pdbx_strand_id
1 'polypeptide(L)'
;MGLAYTHYCLWPTWFIPLTLYAFLPQLCLLHGLSIFPKFSEPSFILYVFLVLGAYGQDLLEFFIGEGTVQKWWNDQRMWMIRGLSAFGFVWLEFFLKCLGISTYGFSLTSKVIDDEQSKRYRQGMFEFGASSNMFVPLITAAIINLVSFLMGLVQFLRGNKMEGLFLQMFLAGFIVLNALPIYKAMVLRNDKGRIPFKTTATSTCLALALYELVSLPLGNQN
;
A
#
# COMPACT_ATOMS: atom_id res chain seq x y z
N MET A 1 22.96 13.68 -15.71
CA MET A 1 22.08 12.90 -16.61
C MET A 1 22.03 11.43 -16.23
N GLY A 2 23.15 10.68 -16.22
CA GLY A 2 23.14 9.23 -15.92
C GLY A 2 22.44 8.82 -14.62
N LEU A 3 22.69 9.54 -13.52
CA LEU A 3 22.04 9.25 -12.22
C LEU A 3 20.52 9.34 -12.26
N ALA A 4 19.95 10.32 -12.98
CA ALA A 4 18.51 10.47 -13.10
C ALA A 4 17.89 9.31 -13.88
N TYR A 5 18.51 8.90 -15.00
CA TYR A 5 18.05 7.73 -15.76
C TYR A 5 18.12 6.45 -14.94
N THR A 6 19.23 6.23 -14.23
CA THR A 6 19.38 5.06 -13.34
C THR A 6 18.32 5.04 -12.26
N HIS A 7 18.02 6.19 -11.65
CA HIS A 7 16.96 6.30 -10.65
C HIS A 7 15.61 5.85 -11.22
N TYR A 8 15.20 6.37 -12.39
CA TYR A 8 13.94 5.97 -13.03
C TYR A 8 13.91 4.49 -13.43
N CYS A 9 15.02 3.94 -13.95
CA CYS A 9 15.11 2.52 -14.31
C CYS A 9 14.98 1.60 -13.10
N LEU A 10 15.57 1.98 -11.95
CA LEU A 10 15.53 1.19 -10.73
C LEU A 10 14.32 1.49 -9.86
N TRP A 11 13.54 2.53 -10.17
CA TRP A 11 12.40 2.93 -9.35
C TRP A 11 11.39 1.80 -9.09
N PRO A 12 11.08 0.91 -10.06
CA PRO A 12 10.18 -0.22 -9.81
C PRO A 12 10.68 -1.19 -8.73
N THR A 13 11.98 -1.28 -8.46
CA THR A 13 12.54 -2.18 -7.42
C THR A 13 12.01 -1.88 -6.01
N TRP A 14 11.49 -0.67 -5.79
CA TRP A 14 10.81 -0.29 -4.55
C TRP A 14 9.58 -1.14 -4.22
N PHE A 15 9.02 -1.90 -5.18
CA PHE A 15 7.91 -2.80 -4.90
C PHE A 15 8.28 -3.84 -3.82
N ILE A 16 9.55 -4.26 -3.71
CA ILE A 16 10.00 -5.27 -2.72
C ILE A 16 9.78 -4.76 -1.30
N PRO A 17 10.44 -3.66 -0.85
CA PRO A 17 10.23 -3.14 0.48
C PRO A 17 8.77 -2.70 0.69
N LEU A 18 8.12 -2.09 -0.30
CA LEU A 18 6.71 -1.68 -0.19
C LEU A 18 5.78 -2.86 0.10
N THR A 19 5.94 -3.97 -0.62
CA THR A 19 5.15 -5.19 -0.41
C THR A 19 5.43 -5.77 0.98
N LEU A 20 6.69 -5.84 1.39
CA LEU A 20 7.06 -6.35 2.73
C LEU A 20 6.41 -5.50 3.83
N TYR A 21 6.55 -4.18 3.79
CA TYR A 21 5.98 -3.27 4.81
C TYR A 21 4.45 -3.16 4.75
N ALA A 22 3.83 -3.48 3.62
CA ALA A 22 2.37 -3.48 3.48
C ALA A 22 1.70 -4.73 4.06
N PHE A 23 2.42 -5.87 4.12
CA PHE A 23 1.85 -7.14 4.59
C PHE A 23 2.47 -7.63 5.90
N LEU A 24 3.80 -7.63 6.04
CA LEU A 24 4.48 -8.29 7.15
C LEU A 24 4.14 -7.66 8.52
N PRO A 25 4.27 -6.34 8.74
CA PRO A 25 3.90 -5.72 10.02
C PRO A 25 2.44 -5.98 10.44
N GLN A 26 1.53 -5.99 9.47
CA GLN A 26 0.10 -6.10 9.68
C GLN A 26 -0.33 -7.53 9.95
N LEU A 27 0.26 -8.49 9.24
CA LEU A 27 0.07 -9.91 9.52
C LEU A 27 0.66 -10.27 10.89
N CYS A 28 1.83 -9.74 11.26
CA CYS A 28 2.38 -9.89 12.59
C CYS A 28 1.47 -9.26 13.66
N LEU A 29 0.93 -8.06 13.43
CA LEU A 29 0.01 -7.39 14.35
C LEU A 29 -1.28 -8.21 14.56
N LEU A 30 -1.81 -8.86 13.52
CA LEU A 30 -2.97 -9.77 13.64
C LEU A 30 -2.69 -10.99 14.53
N HIS A 31 -1.44 -11.44 14.59
CA HIS A 31 -0.99 -12.56 15.42
C HIS A 31 -0.40 -12.10 16.77
N GLY A 32 -0.42 -10.80 17.08
CA GLY A 32 0.16 -10.26 18.32
C GLY A 32 1.68 -10.28 18.39
N LEU A 33 2.36 -10.43 17.25
CA LEU A 33 3.82 -10.47 17.15
C LEU A 33 4.39 -9.07 16.92
N SER A 34 5.28 -8.63 17.81
CA SER A 34 5.98 -7.35 17.70
C SER A 34 7.26 -7.50 16.89
N ILE A 35 7.37 -6.75 15.79
CA ILE A 35 8.61 -6.68 14.97
C ILE A 35 9.39 -5.37 15.16
N PHE A 36 8.75 -4.35 15.75
CA PHE A 36 9.36 -3.05 15.99
C PHE A 36 9.84 -2.95 17.44
N PRO A 37 10.81 -2.06 17.72
CA PRO A 37 11.30 -1.86 19.08
C PRO A 37 10.21 -1.33 20.01
N LYS A 38 10.30 -1.73 21.28
CA LYS A 38 9.42 -1.24 22.34
C LYS A 38 9.80 0.19 22.73
N PHE A 39 8.85 0.94 23.28
CA PHE A 39 9.12 2.29 23.81
C PHE A 39 10.23 2.33 24.86
N SER A 40 10.36 1.26 25.62
CA SER A 40 11.37 1.09 26.66
C SER A 40 12.79 0.95 26.08
N GLU A 41 12.93 0.65 24.78
CA GLU A 41 14.22 0.47 24.13
C GLU A 41 14.74 1.78 23.51
N PRO A 42 16.04 2.10 23.65
CA PRO A 42 16.63 3.28 23.04
C PRO A 42 16.51 3.34 21.51
N SER A 43 16.45 2.17 20.86
CA SER A 43 16.25 2.00 19.42
C SER A 43 14.94 2.62 18.93
N PHE A 44 13.91 2.71 19.78
CA PHE A 44 12.63 3.33 19.43
C PHE A 44 12.79 4.78 18.95
N ILE A 45 13.65 5.55 19.62
CA ILE A 45 13.89 6.97 19.28
C ILE A 45 14.48 7.09 17.87
N LEU A 46 15.37 6.16 17.48
CA LEU A 46 15.95 6.12 16.14
C LEU A 46 14.86 5.93 15.07
N TYR A 47 13.92 5.01 15.29
CA TYR A 47 12.82 4.78 14.34
C TYR A 47 11.93 6.01 14.19
N VAL A 48 11.56 6.65 15.31
CA VAL A 48 10.76 7.89 15.28
C VAL A 48 11.51 9.00 14.54
N PHE A 49 12.80 9.18 14.82
CA PHE A 49 13.63 10.19 14.15
C PHE A 49 13.71 9.93 12.63
N LEU A 50 13.93 8.68 12.20
CA LEU A 50 14.00 8.34 10.78
C LEU A 50 12.68 8.58 10.05
N VAL A 51 11.54 8.21 10.66
CA VAL A 51 10.21 8.44 10.08
C VAL A 51 9.92 9.93 9.98
N LEU A 52 10.10 10.69 11.07
CA LEU A 52 9.85 12.13 11.06
C LEU A 52 10.81 12.87 10.13
N GLY A 53 12.07 12.47 10.08
CA GLY A 53 13.07 13.03 9.19
C GLY A 53 12.72 12.81 7.72
N ALA A 54 12.39 11.57 7.33
CA ALA A 54 12.05 11.24 5.94
C ALA A 54 10.79 11.98 5.45
N TYR A 55 9.66 11.86 6.19
CA TYR A 55 8.42 12.52 5.80
C TYR A 55 8.48 14.04 5.97
N GLY A 56 9.21 14.53 6.97
CA GLY A 56 9.39 15.97 7.21
C GLY A 56 10.22 16.63 6.13
N GLN A 57 11.33 16.00 5.71
CA GLN A 57 12.15 16.48 4.60
C GLN A 57 11.33 16.51 3.30
N ASP A 58 10.62 15.42 2.98
CA ASP A 58 9.82 15.32 1.76
C ASP A 58 8.70 16.38 1.74
N LEU A 59 8.04 16.62 2.88
CA LEU A 59 7.05 17.68 3.00
C LEU A 59 7.66 19.08 2.80
N LEU A 60 8.85 19.35 3.35
CA LEU A 60 9.55 20.61 3.17
C LEU A 60 9.94 20.84 1.71
N GLU A 61 10.38 19.80 1.00
CA GLU A 61 10.70 19.88 -0.42
C GLU A 61 9.46 20.26 -1.26
N PHE A 62 8.30 19.70 -0.92
CA PHE A 62 7.03 20.11 -1.53
C PHE A 62 6.72 21.59 -1.27
N PHE A 63 6.96 22.12 -0.07
CA PHE A 63 6.73 23.54 0.22
C PHE A 63 7.69 24.46 -0.54
N ILE A 64 8.97 24.08 -0.65
CA ILE A 64 9.96 24.82 -1.44
C ILE A 64 9.55 24.84 -2.92
N GLY A 65 8.99 23.74 -3.43
CA GLY A 65 8.46 23.63 -4.79
C GLY A 65 7.07 24.25 -5.01
N GLU A 66 6.61 25.16 -4.13
CA GLU A 66 5.27 25.78 -4.20
C GLU A 66 4.11 24.77 -4.22
N GLY A 67 4.35 23.60 -3.64
CA GLY A 67 3.38 22.54 -3.42
C GLY A 67 2.47 22.84 -2.23
N THR A 68 1.39 22.07 -2.13
CA THR A 68 0.47 22.11 -0.98
C THR A 68 0.56 20.80 -0.22
N VAL A 69 0.18 20.80 1.06
CA VAL A 69 0.08 19.58 1.88
C VAL A 69 -0.82 18.54 1.21
N GLN A 70 -1.87 18.97 0.51
CA GLN A 70 -2.74 18.08 -0.25
C GLN A 70 -2.02 17.43 -1.44
N LYS A 71 -1.17 18.16 -2.17
CA LYS A 71 -0.35 17.60 -3.25
C LYS A 71 0.65 16.58 -2.70
N TRP A 72 1.34 16.92 -1.61
CA TRP A 72 2.26 16.02 -0.92
C TRP A 72 1.57 14.72 -0.48
N TRP A 73 0.44 14.83 0.22
CA TRP A 73 -0.32 13.65 0.68
C TRP A 73 -0.83 12.79 -0.49
N ASN A 74 -1.23 13.42 -1.60
CA ASN A 74 -1.61 12.69 -2.80
C ASN A 74 -0.42 12.01 -3.48
N ASP A 75 0.79 12.58 -3.43
CA ASP A 75 1.99 11.92 -3.93
C ASP A 75 2.33 10.68 -3.08
N GLN A 76 2.23 10.77 -1.75
CA GLN A 76 2.39 9.62 -0.85
C GLN A 76 1.43 8.48 -1.20
N ARG A 77 0.14 8.82 -1.44
CA ARG A 77 -0.87 7.85 -1.92
C ARG A 77 -0.47 7.23 -3.25
N MET A 78 -0.08 8.06 -4.21
CA MET A 78 0.32 7.58 -5.54
C MET A 78 1.57 6.72 -5.49
N TRP A 79 2.52 7.03 -4.62
CA TRP A 79 3.72 6.23 -4.40
C TRP A 79 3.37 4.82 -3.91
N MET A 80 2.49 4.70 -2.91
CA MET A 80 1.99 3.39 -2.45
C MET A 80 1.19 2.65 -3.52
N ILE A 81 0.30 3.35 -4.23
CA ILE A 81 -0.50 2.76 -5.32
C ILE A 81 0.42 2.20 -6.41
N ARG A 82 1.41 2.97 -6.88
CA ARG A 82 2.39 2.53 -7.89
C ARG A 82 3.16 1.30 -7.42
N GLY A 83 3.63 1.31 -6.17
CA GLY A 83 4.40 0.21 -5.57
C GLY A 83 3.64 -1.12 -5.52
N LEU A 84 2.40 -1.09 -5.04
CA LEU A 84 1.55 -2.28 -4.89
C LEU A 84 0.71 -2.61 -6.14
N SER A 85 0.93 -1.88 -7.24
CA SER A 85 0.36 -2.20 -8.55
C SER A 85 1.47 -2.28 -9.58
N ALA A 86 1.66 -1.26 -10.41
CA ALA A 86 2.51 -1.28 -11.60
C ALA A 86 3.93 -1.78 -11.36
N PHE A 87 4.59 -1.38 -10.26
CA PHE A 87 6.00 -1.69 -10.06
C PHE A 87 6.28 -3.19 -9.98
N GLY A 88 5.45 -3.97 -9.27
CA GLY A 88 5.61 -5.42 -9.21
C GLY A 88 5.44 -6.10 -10.57
N PHE A 89 4.47 -5.66 -11.37
CA PHE A 89 4.24 -6.22 -12.72
C PHE A 89 5.36 -5.85 -13.68
N VAL A 90 5.85 -4.61 -13.65
CA VAL A 90 6.98 -4.16 -14.47
C VAL A 90 8.26 -4.91 -14.09
N TRP A 91 8.50 -5.12 -12.80
CA TRP A 91 9.68 -5.87 -12.34
C TRP A 91 9.61 -7.34 -12.74
N LEU A 92 8.43 -7.96 -12.65
CA LEU A 92 8.20 -9.31 -13.16
C LEU A 92 8.41 -9.40 -14.68
N GLU A 93 7.88 -8.43 -15.44
CA GLU A 93 8.08 -8.36 -16.89
C GLU A 93 9.57 -8.23 -17.25
N PHE A 94 10.30 -7.36 -16.56
CA PHE A 94 11.74 -7.21 -16.71
C PHE A 94 12.47 -8.53 -16.44
N PHE A 95 12.16 -9.20 -15.34
CA PHE A 95 12.76 -10.48 -14.98
C PHE A 95 12.49 -11.57 -16.03
N LEU A 96 11.25 -11.67 -16.52
CA LEU A 96 10.89 -12.62 -17.58
C LEU A 96 11.64 -12.33 -18.89
N LYS A 97 11.81 -11.06 -19.26
CA LYS A 97 12.61 -10.68 -20.43
C LYS A 97 14.08 -11.05 -20.27
N CYS A 98 14.66 -10.88 -19.07
CA CYS A 98 16.03 -11.34 -18.79
C CYS A 98 16.19 -12.85 -18.96
N LEU A 99 15.14 -13.64 -18.74
CA LEU A 99 15.12 -15.09 -18.98
C LEU A 99 14.82 -15.46 -20.45
N GLY A 100 14.70 -14.49 -21.35
CA GLY A 100 14.36 -14.73 -22.76
C GLY A 100 12.89 -15.08 -23.01
N ILE A 101 12.03 -14.93 -22.00
CA ILE A 101 10.59 -15.18 -22.13
C ILE A 101 9.96 -13.92 -22.72
N SER A 102 9.50 -14.00 -23.96
CA SER A 102 8.73 -12.93 -24.60
C SER A 102 7.44 -12.70 -23.81
N THR A 103 7.32 -11.54 -23.19
CA THR A 103 6.12 -11.11 -22.46
C THR A 103 5.21 -10.28 -23.36
N TYR A 104 3.93 -10.28 -23.00
CA TYR A 104 2.76 -9.70 -23.69
C TYR A 104 3.01 -8.60 -24.74
N GLY A 105 2.30 -8.70 -25.87
CA GLY A 105 2.27 -7.65 -26.88
C GLY A 105 1.67 -6.33 -26.35
N PHE A 106 2.18 -5.21 -26.84
CA PHE A 106 1.68 -3.89 -26.50
C PHE A 106 0.25 -3.71 -27.04
N SER A 107 -0.74 -3.74 -26.15
CA SER A 107 -2.11 -3.39 -26.49
C SER A 107 -2.31 -1.89 -26.33
N LEU A 108 -2.77 -1.22 -27.38
CA LEU A 108 -3.16 0.18 -27.30
C LEU A 108 -4.36 0.30 -26.35
N THR A 109 -4.19 1.07 -25.28
CA THR A 109 -5.30 1.45 -24.40
C THR A 109 -6.05 2.62 -25.01
N SER A 110 -7.39 2.56 -24.97
CA SER A 110 -8.21 3.68 -25.38
C SER A 110 -7.93 4.87 -24.48
N LYS A 111 -7.64 6.02 -25.08
CA LYS A 111 -7.48 7.31 -24.39
C LYS A 111 -8.77 8.14 -24.40
N VAL A 112 -9.89 7.54 -24.81
CA VAL A 112 -11.19 8.20 -24.79
C VAL A 112 -11.62 8.38 -23.33
N ILE A 113 -11.78 9.63 -22.91
CA ILE A 113 -12.23 9.99 -21.58
C ILE A 113 -13.69 10.42 -21.69
N ASP A 114 -14.57 9.73 -20.98
CA ASP A 114 -15.98 10.11 -20.87
C ASP A 114 -16.16 11.36 -19.99
N ASP A 115 -17.22 12.12 -20.22
CA ASP A 115 -17.51 13.36 -19.47
C ASP A 115 -17.64 13.09 -17.96
N GLU A 116 -18.22 11.94 -17.60
CA GLU A 116 -18.28 11.51 -16.20
C GLU A 116 -16.89 11.28 -15.60
N GLN A 117 -15.98 10.65 -16.34
CA GLN A 117 -14.60 10.41 -15.89
C GLN A 117 -13.82 11.72 -15.75
N SER A 118 -14.00 12.64 -16.72
CA SER A 118 -13.43 14.00 -16.66
C SER A 118 -13.93 14.77 -15.43
N LYS A 119 -15.23 14.70 -15.13
CA LYS A 119 -15.82 15.31 -13.93
C LYS A 119 -15.21 14.75 -12.64
N ARG A 120 -15.04 13.44 -12.54
CA ARG A 120 -14.40 12.80 -11.38
C ARG A 120 -12.95 13.23 -11.19
N TYR A 121 -12.19 13.31 -12.29
CA TYR A 121 -10.81 13.80 -12.27
C TYR A 121 -10.72 15.24 -11.74
N ARG A 122 -11.57 16.15 -12.25
CA ARG A 122 -11.61 17.56 -11.79
C ARG A 122 -11.99 17.69 -10.32
N GLN A 123 -12.73 16.74 -9.77
CA GLN A 123 -13.09 16.67 -8.34
C GLN A 123 -11.99 16.03 -7.48
N GLY A 124 -10.84 15.65 -8.05
CA GLY A 124 -9.75 15.01 -7.32
C GLY A 124 -10.07 13.58 -6.87
N MET A 125 -11.00 12.90 -7.55
CA MET A 125 -11.36 11.52 -7.23
C MET A 125 -10.51 10.54 -8.02
N PHE A 126 -9.98 9.54 -7.32
CA PHE A 126 -9.22 8.45 -7.93
C PHE A 126 -10.12 7.54 -8.78
N GLU A 127 -9.60 7.05 -9.90
CA GLU A 127 -10.32 6.16 -10.79
C GLU A 127 -9.83 4.72 -10.62
N PHE A 128 -10.71 3.81 -10.19
CA PHE A 128 -10.40 2.39 -10.01
C PHE A 128 -11.32 1.46 -10.83
N GLY A 129 -12.10 2.04 -11.76
CA GLY A 129 -13.08 1.32 -12.58
C GLY A 129 -12.49 0.36 -13.61
N ALA A 130 -11.20 0.54 -13.94
CA ALA A 130 -10.53 -0.35 -14.88
C ALA A 130 -10.46 -1.77 -14.30
N SER A 131 -10.97 -2.74 -15.07
CA SER A 131 -10.84 -4.16 -14.74
C SER A 131 -9.40 -4.61 -14.98
N SER A 132 -8.53 -4.36 -14.00
CA SER A 132 -7.11 -4.71 -14.05
C SER A 132 -6.72 -5.57 -12.85
N ASN A 133 -6.01 -6.67 -13.14
CA ASN A 133 -5.40 -7.51 -12.10
C ASN A 133 -4.32 -6.76 -11.31
N MET A 134 -3.85 -5.61 -11.82
CA MET A 134 -2.85 -4.77 -11.15
C MET A 134 -3.36 -4.17 -9.85
N PHE A 135 -4.69 -4.07 -9.66
CA PHE A 135 -5.26 -3.60 -8.41
C PHE A 135 -5.37 -4.70 -7.35
N VAL A 136 -5.20 -5.99 -7.70
CA VAL A 136 -5.40 -7.09 -6.76
C VAL A 136 -4.44 -7.01 -5.56
N PRO A 137 -3.11 -6.81 -5.72
CA PRO A 137 -2.20 -6.74 -4.57
C PRO A 137 -2.46 -5.49 -3.72
N LEU A 138 -2.71 -4.34 -4.36
CA LEU A 138 -3.08 -3.08 -3.70
C LEU A 138 -4.32 -3.22 -2.81
N ILE A 139 -5.40 -3.81 -3.33
CA ILE A 139 -6.64 -3.98 -2.57
C ILE A 139 -6.45 -5.02 -1.46
N THR A 140 -5.69 -6.08 -1.71
CA THR A 140 -5.36 -7.11 -0.69
C THR A 140 -4.62 -6.47 0.48
N ALA A 141 -3.60 -5.65 0.20
CA ALA A 141 -2.88 -4.89 1.22
C ALA A 141 -3.81 -3.95 1.99
N ALA A 142 -4.68 -3.21 1.30
CA ALA A 142 -5.64 -2.33 1.95
C ALA A 142 -6.60 -3.08 2.89
N ILE A 143 -7.10 -4.25 2.49
CA ILE A 143 -7.97 -5.09 3.34
C ILE A 143 -7.21 -5.56 4.59
N ILE A 144 -6.01 -6.15 4.43
CA ILE A 144 -5.21 -6.65 5.56
C ILE A 144 -4.87 -5.50 6.52
N ASN A 145 -4.47 -4.33 6.00
CA ASN A 145 -4.16 -3.16 6.83
C ASN A 145 -5.37 -2.67 7.63
N LEU A 146 -6.56 -2.64 7.01
CA LEU A 146 -7.79 -2.22 7.68
C LEU A 146 -8.16 -3.18 8.81
N VAL A 147 -8.19 -4.49 8.52
CA VAL A 147 -8.55 -5.52 9.51
C VAL A 147 -7.55 -5.52 10.66
N SER A 148 -6.25 -5.47 10.34
CA SER A 148 -5.16 -5.41 11.33
C SER A 148 -5.25 -4.18 12.24
N PHE A 149 -5.49 -3.00 11.66
CA PHE A 149 -5.67 -1.78 12.44
C PHE A 149 -6.89 -1.83 13.36
N LEU A 150 -8.04 -2.32 12.86
CA LEU A 150 -9.26 -2.46 13.66
C LEU A 150 -9.09 -3.46 14.80
N MET A 151 -8.47 -4.63 14.53
CA MET A 151 -8.19 -5.62 15.57
C MET A 151 -7.20 -5.08 16.61
N GLY A 152 -6.15 -4.39 16.17
CA GLY A 152 -5.19 -3.73 17.07
C GLY A 152 -5.87 -2.67 17.96
N LEU A 153 -6.75 -1.86 17.38
CA LEU A 153 -7.53 -0.87 18.13
C LEU A 153 -8.43 -1.53 19.19
N VAL A 154 -9.11 -2.62 18.83
CA VAL A 154 -9.95 -3.38 19.78
C VAL A 154 -9.12 -3.96 20.92
N GLN A 155 -7.94 -4.53 20.63
CA GLN A 155 -7.05 -5.06 21.67
C GLN A 155 -6.51 -3.96 22.58
N PHE A 156 -6.16 -2.79 22.01
CA PHE A 156 -5.74 -1.62 22.77
C PHE A 156 -6.83 -1.12 23.72
N LEU A 157 -8.08 -0.99 23.23
CA LEU A 157 -9.22 -0.55 24.04
C LEU A 157 -9.59 -1.54 25.15
N ARG A 158 -9.30 -2.83 24.97
CA ARG A 158 -9.49 -3.87 26.00
C ARG A 158 -8.41 -3.86 27.08
N GLY A 159 -7.39 -3.01 26.98
CA GLY A 159 -6.31 -2.92 27.97
C GLY A 159 -5.30 -4.06 27.90
N ASN A 160 -5.24 -4.80 26.77
CA ASN A 160 -4.20 -5.79 26.57
C ASN A 160 -2.82 -5.12 26.57
N LYS A 161 -1.78 -5.82 27.05
CA LYS A 161 -0.40 -5.32 26.98
C LYS A 161 0.06 -5.25 25.52
N MET A 162 -0.06 -4.08 24.91
CA MET A 162 0.36 -3.79 23.53
C MET A 162 1.83 -3.33 23.46
N GLU A 163 2.67 -3.71 24.41
CA GLU A 163 4.06 -3.24 24.49
C GLU A 163 4.87 -3.76 23.29
N GLY A 164 5.26 -2.86 22.39
CA GLY A 164 5.94 -3.18 21.13
C GLY A 164 5.03 -3.13 19.88
N LEU A 165 3.71 -3.27 20.04
CA LEU A 165 2.75 -3.24 18.91
C LEU A 165 2.41 -1.82 18.44
N PHE A 166 2.80 -0.79 19.20
CA PHE A 166 2.43 0.60 18.92
C PHE A 166 2.90 1.08 17.54
N LEU A 167 4.16 0.84 17.18
CA LEU A 167 4.69 1.27 15.88
C LEU A 167 4.01 0.53 14.72
N GLN A 168 3.67 -0.76 14.89
CA GLN A 168 2.90 -1.51 13.89
C GLN A 168 1.49 -0.93 13.74
N MET A 169 0.83 -0.60 14.85
CA MET A 169 -0.50 0.00 14.84
C MET A 169 -0.49 1.40 14.22
N PHE A 170 0.54 2.21 14.50
CA PHE A 170 0.75 3.51 13.87
C PHE A 170 0.96 3.37 12.36
N LEU A 171 1.82 2.44 11.93
CA LEU A 171 2.07 2.16 10.52
C LEU A 171 0.79 1.68 9.80
N ALA A 172 0.05 0.73 10.39
CA ALA A 172 -1.22 0.26 9.85
C ALA A 172 -2.23 1.40 9.74
N GLY A 173 -2.35 2.25 10.77
CA GLY A 173 -3.20 3.44 10.75
C GLY A 173 -2.82 4.43 9.65
N PHE A 174 -1.52 4.71 9.48
CA PHE A 174 -1.02 5.58 8.42
C PHE A 174 -1.36 5.04 7.02
N ILE A 175 -1.18 3.74 6.80
CA ILE A 175 -1.55 3.08 5.53
C ILE A 175 -3.07 3.13 5.31
N VAL A 176 -3.87 2.89 6.34
CA VAL A 176 -5.34 3.00 6.28
C VAL A 176 -5.78 4.42 5.88
N LEU A 177 -5.18 5.46 6.45
CA LEU A 177 -5.49 6.86 6.09
C LEU A 177 -5.14 7.19 4.63
N ASN A 178 -4.08 6.58 4.12
CA ASN A 178 -3.70 6.72 2.71
C ASN A 178 -4.58 5.87 1.77
N ALA A 179 -5.09 4.74 2.25
CA ALA A 179 -5.99 3.84 1.52
C ALA A 179 -7.47 4.27 1.55
N LEU A 180 -7.84 5.37 2.21
CA LEU A 180 -9.22 5.88 2.22
C LEU A 180 -9.90 5.96 0.83
N PRO A 181 -9.24 6.43 -0.25
CA PRO A 181 -9.83 6.42 -1.58
C PRO A 181 -10.16 5.01 -2.09
N ILE A 182 -9.36 4.00 -1.71
CA ILE A 182 -9.55 2.59 -2.08
C ILE A 182 -10.78 2.04 -1.34
N TYR A 183 -10.89 2.25 -0.02
CA TYR A 183 -12.06 1.81 0.74
C TYR A 183 -13.35 2.48 0.23
N LYS A 184 -13.29 3.78 -0.06
CA LYS A 184 -14.41 4.52 -0.65
C LYS A 184 -14.79 3.93 -2.01
N ALA A 185 -13.82 3.60 -2.85
CA ALA A 185 -14.07 2.99 -4.17
C ALA A 185 -14.52 1.53 -4.09
N MET A 186 -14.23 0.81 -3.01
CA MET A 186 -14.62 -0.59 -2.81
C MET A 186 -16.07 -0.71 -2.30
N VAL A 187 -16.43 0.10 -1.29
CA VAL A 187 -17.68 -0.08 -0.52
C VAL A 187 -18.70 1.04 -0.73
N LEU A 188 -18.26 2.30 -0.79
CA LEU A 188 -19.17 3.45 -0.69
C LEU A 188 -19.64 4.00 -2.04
N ARG A 189 -18.96 3.63 -3.13
CA ARG A 189 -19.17 4.23 -4.45
C ARG A 189 -20.01 3.32 -5.35
N ASN A 190 -20.95 3.93 -6.08
CA ASN A 190 -21.81 3.25 -7.06
C ASN A 190 -21.60 3.71 -8.51
N ASP A 191 -20.61 4.58 -8.77
CA ASP A 191 -20.29 5.06 -10.11
C ASP A 191 -19.28 4.16 -10.86
N LYS A 192 -19.01 4.47 -12.13
CA LYS A 192 -18.12 3.71 -13.02
C LYS A 192 -16.67 3.62 -12.54
N GLY A 193 -16.21 4.48 -11.63
CA GLY A 193 -14.84 4.40 -11.12
C GLY A 193 -14.71 3.57 -9.84
N ARG A 194 -15.80 2.95 -9.38
CA ARG A 194 -15.80 1.92 -8.32
C ARG A 194 -14.88 0.76 -8.71
N ILE A 195 -14.24 0.15 -7.72
CA ILE A 195 -13.49 -1.09 -7.92
C ILE A 195 -14.45 -2.20 -8.38
N PRO A 196 -14.15 -2.92 -9.48
CA PRO A 196 -14.98 -4.05 -9.93
C PRO A 196 -15.11 -5.13 -8.86
N PHE A 197 -16.33 -5.65 -8.68
CA PHE A 197 -16.63 -6.66 -7.65
C PHE A 197 -15.73 -7.90 -7.75
N LYS A 198 -15.45 -8.37 -8.97
CA LYS A 198 -14.53 -9.49 -9.22
C LYS A 198 -13.15 -9.24 -8.61
N THR A 199 -12.61 -8.03 -8.77
CA THR A 199 -11.31 -7.67 -8.21
C THR A 199 -11.35 -7.67 -6.68
N THR A 200 -12.40 -7.08 -6.09
CA THR A 200 -12.60 -7.08 -4.63
C THR A 200 -12.71 -8.51 -4.06
N ALA A 201 -13.47 -9.38 -4.72
CA ALA A 201 -13.64 -10.77 -4.30
C ALA A 201 -12.30 -11.52 -4.34
N THR A 202 -11.56 -11.43 -5.45
CA THR A 202 -10.22 -12.05 -5.59
C THR A 202 -9.25 -11.54 -4.53
N SER A 203 -9.21 -10.23 -4.29
CA SER A 203 -8.35 -9.64 -3.25
C SER A 203 -8.73 -10.07 -1.84
N THR A 204 -10.02 -10.27 -1.57
CA THR A 204 -10.49 -10.76 -0.27
C THR A 204 -10.09 -12.23 -0.07
N CYS A 205 -10.28 -13.07 -1.09
CA CYS A 205 -9.80 -14.46 -1.05
C CYS A 205 -8.28 -14.53 -0.84
N LEU A 206 -7.52 -13.69 -1.55
CA LEU A 206 -6.07 -13.62 -1.38
C LEU A 206 -5.66 -13.14 0.02
N ALA A 207 -6.37 -12.14 0.57
CA ALA A 207 -6.13 -11.65 1.92
C ALA A 207 -6.33 -12.74 2.98
N LEU A 208 -7.40 -13.54 2.85
CA LEU A 208 -7.66 -14.68 3.73
C LEU A 208 -6.58 -15.76 3.57
N ALA A 209 -6.23 -16.11 2.33
CA ALA A 209 -5.18 -17.09 2.07
C ALA A 209 -3.83 -16.69 2.68
N LEU A 210 -3.45 -15.41 2.59
CA LEU A 210 -2.22 -14.89 3.20
C LEU A 210 -2.28 -14.91 4.73
N TYR A 211 -3.44 -14.62 5.32
CA TYR A 211 -3.64 -14.73 6.76
C TYR A 211 -3.43 -16.17 7.23
N GLU A 212 -4.15 -17.13 6.63
CA GLU A 212 -4.04 -18.56 6.97
C GLU A 212 -2.63 -19.11 6.75
N LEU A 213 -1.97 -18.71 5.66
CA LEU A 213 -0.59 -19.12 5.37
C LEU A 213 0.38 -18.74 6.51
N VAL A 214 0.19 -17.56 7.11
CA VAL A 214 1.00 -17.11 8.27
C VAL A 214 0.56 -17.80 9.55
N SER A 215 -0.73 -18.12 9.70
CA SER A 215 -1.26 -18.83 10.87
C SER A 215 -0.75 -20.28 10.97
N LEU A 216 -0.58 -20.99 9.84
CA LEU A 216 -0.12 -22.38 9.79
C LEU A 216 1.19 -22.67 10.56
N PRO A 217 2.32 -21.96 10.32
CA PRO A 217 3.55 -22.20 11.05
C PRO A 217 3.47 -21.78 12.53
N LEU A 218 2.63 -20.80 12.88
CA LEU A 218 2.46 -20.34 14.26
C LEU A 218 1.58 -21.30 15.09
N GLY A 219 0.58 -21.91 14.47
CA GLY A 219 -0.27 -22.92 15.11
C GLY A 219 0.47 -24.22 15.42
N ASN A 220 1.55 -24.52 14.70
CA ASN A 220 2.38 -25.71 14.91
C ASN A 220 3.40 -25.57 16.07
N GLN A 221 3.43 -24.42 16.76
CA GLN A 221 4.31 -24.15 17.90
C GLN A 221 3.59 -24.14 19.26
N ASN A 222 2.28 -24.41 19.27
CA ASN A 222 1.46 -24.56 20.48
C ASN A 222 1.03 -26.02 20.67
#